data_AF-A0A0N4ZKA5-F1
#
_entry.id   AF-A0A0N4ZKA5-F1
#
_cell.length_a   1.000
_cell.length_b   1.000
_cell.length_c   1.000
_cell.angle_alpha   90.00
_cell.angle_beta   90.00
_cell.angle_gamma   90.00
#
_symmetry.space_group_name_H-M   'P 1'
#
loop_
_entity.id
_entity.type
_entity.pdbx_description
1 polymer ?
#
loop_
_entity_poly.entity_id
_entity_poly.type
_entity_poly.pdbx_seq_one_letter_code
_entity_poly.pdbx_strand_id
1 'polypeptide(L)'
;MSEYIYINNIEQIYFLFLSTLIIPVVLFFCTSGKPRNISVSQGPGEKKLSIIGKTDDTGKKDLPSENLINKDNQRKLTKTKSEAARDEMKDGNNNVINCDKDDNKVDYRMKDNKSVSTYSSTASINVLKDSTTSSNDSKSENLTVNSVMSTVQIGRIIDGIEFYKNRSLPDKSTSKNNPTFGPTLIYTTNDDVTLSGVFKENGYLIDDELKSYLPENLDLLGRIVANGPRKFIFGYEELYNLLSEATAIFESEPSLLTCPIPCVVYGDIHGQYSDLFRWFQINGWPYNTRSVFLGDFVDRGTHGIEVIALLCSFKIKFRNNVYIVRGNHEEEALNKHYSFYDEVLLRFGRVQGQEMYKAFKRLFSFLPLSVLIGKKVLAMHGGLSPRLVSLKSIYDIKRPIVDFKINTLACDLVWSDPNNASKDSGYSPNYNRDPVNSIGQLFGKKAIESTFNKLNIEMVIRGHQVPLKGSSLYSDGRIMTLFSAPGYRGKTVDTVNWGASCTIDSDFVITLKKIRVTKEYRDNRKAEVALQMKKRKLNFKIPRKSISESEKSDSQRA
;
A
#
# COMPACT_ATOMS: atom_id res chain seq x y z
N MET A 1 -46.70 11.25 10.30
CA MET A 1 -46.18 12.44 9.57
C MET A 1 -45.33 13.23 10.54
N SER A 2 -44.19 13.78 10.08
CA SER A 2 -43.27 14.67 10.82
C SER A 2 -42.66 14.14 12.13
N GLU A 3 -41.40 14.42 12.49
CA GLU A 3 -40.32 15.09 11.77
C GLU A 3 -38.97 14.65 12.37
N TYR A 4 -37.94 14.43 11.54
CA TYR A 4 -36.60 14.10 12.00
C TYR A 4 -35.74 15.37 12.05
N ILE A 5 -35.30 15.78 13.25
CA ILE A 5 -34.28 16.82 13.41
C ILE A 5 -32.91 16.16 13.58
N TYR A 6 -32.10 16.23 12.53
CA TYR A 6 -30.69 15.82 12.55
C TYR A 6 -29.83 16.93 13.17
N ILE A 7 -29.16 16.65 14.29
CA ILE A 7 -28.15 17.57 14.86
C ILE A 7 -26.75 17.05 14.52
N ASN A 8 -26.02 17.84 13.75
CA ASN A 8 -24.61 17.61 13.43
C ASN A 8 -23.72 18.01 14.62
N ASN A 9 -22.89 17.09 15.14
CA ASN A 9 -21.53 17.35 15.65
C ASN A 9 -20.91 16.08 16.26
N ILE A 10 -20.12 15.32 15.49
CA ILE A 10 -19.31 14.20 15.99
C ILE A 10 -17.85 14.41 15.58
N GLU A 11 -17.16 15.35 16.25
CA GLU A 11 -15.68 15.49 16.20
C GLU A 11 -15.02 15.60 17.60
N GLN A 12 -15.75 15.42 18.72
CA GLN A 12 -15.21 15.70 20.08
C GLN A 12 -15.45 14.65 21.19
N ILE A 13 -15.84 13.41 20.89
CA ILE A 13 -15.92 12.33 21.91
C ILE A 13 -15.05 11.12 21.53
N TYR A 14 -13.75 11.37 21.29
CA TYR A 14 -12.72 10.31 21.23
C TYR A 14 -11.33 10.79 21.72
N PHE A 15 -11.28 11.60 22.79
CA PHE A 15 -10.07 11.76 23.62
C PHE A 15 -10.41 12.35 25.01
N LEU A 16 -10.68 11.49 25.99
CA LEU A 16 -10.22 11.55 27.40
C LEU A 16 -10.77 10.33 28.18
N PHE A 17 -10.30 10.14 29.41
CA PHE A 17 -10.68 9.08 30.36
C PHE A 17 -10.22 7.64 30.05
N LEU A 18 -8.98 7.33 30.47
CA LEU A 18 -8.69 6.15 31.29
C LEU A 18 -7.33 6.30 31.98
N SER A 19 -7.25 7.18 32.99
CA SER A 19 -6.09 7.30 33.88
C SER A 19 -6.44 7.99 35.21
N THR A 20 -7.24 7.35 36.07
CA THR A 20 -7.26 7.62 37.52
C THR A 20 -7.86 6.44 38.29
N LEU A 21 -7.25 6.12 39.43
CA LEU A 21 -7.73 5.19 40.45
C LEU A 21 -9.19 5.47 40.86
N ILE A 22 -10.00 4.41 41.01
CA ILE A 22 -11.00 4.31 42.08
C ILE A 22 -10.95 2.90 42.69
N ILE A 23 -10.90 2.87 44.02
CA ILE A 23 -10.90 1.66 44.86
C ILE A 23 -12.35 1.22 45.11
N PRO A 24 -12.71 -0.07 45.00
CA PRO A 24 -13.98 -0.56 45.53
C PRO A 24 -13.84 -0.84 47.03
N VAL A 25 -14.42 0.03 47.86
CA VAL A 25 -14.64 -0.26 49.29
C VAL A 25 -15.88 -1.15 49.41
N VAL A 26 -15.72 -2.32 50.00
CA VAL A 26 -16.83 -3.17 50.46
C VAL A 26 -16.73 -3.31 51.97
N LEU A 27 -17.77 -2.88 52.68
CA LEU A 27 -17.92 -3.06 54.12
C LEU A 27 -18.23 -4.52 54.45
N PHE A 28 -17.62 -5.08 55.51
CA PHE A 28 -18.34 -5.50 56.74
C PHE A 28 -17.38 -6.00 57.84
N PHE A 29 -17.54 -5.43 59.04
CA PHE A 29 -17.20 -5.91 60.40
C PHE A 29 -15.86 -6.62 60.71
N CYS A 30 -15.09 -5.96 61.59
CA CYS A 30 -14.07 -6.61 62.42
C CYS A 30 -14.70 -7.41 63.58
N THR A 31 -14.19 -8.62 63.84
CA THR A 31 -14.07 -9.17 65.20
C THR A 31 -12.69 -9.80 65.40
N SER A 32 -12.23 -9.80 66.65
CA SER A 32 -10.83 -9.96 67.06
C SER A 32 -10.33 -11.42 67.06
N GLY A 33 -9.04 -11.65 66.77
CA GLY A 33 -8.40 -12.95 66.97
C GLY A 33 -6.88 -12.96 66.77
N LYS A 34 -6.11 -13.40 67.77
CA LYS A 34 -4.63 -13.52 67.75
C LYS A 34 -4.15 -14.84 67.08
N PRO A 35 -2.87 -14.94 66.67
CA PRO A 35 -2.38 -15.99 65.76
C PRO A 35 -1.97 -17.29 66.46
N ARG A 36 -1.83 -18.38 65.68
CA ARG A 36 -1.06 -19.58 66.05
C ARG A 36 -0.24 -20.14 64.88
N ASN A 37 0.88 -20.75 65.24
CA ASN A 37 1.93 -21.32 64.40
C ASN A 37 1.45 -22.52 63.56
N ILE A 38 2.24 -22.89 62.54
CA ILE A 38 2.93 -24.21 62.45
C ILE A 38 4.09 -24.10 61.42
N SER A 39 5.10 -24.96 61.61
CA SER A 39 6.45 -24.94 61.02
C SER A 39 6.64 -26.02 59.91
N VAL A 40 7.91 -26.38 59.61
CA VAL A 40 8.42 -27.49 58.75
C VAL A 40 8.62 -27.08 57.27
N SER A 41 9.79 -27.30 56.63
CA SER A 41 11.17 -27.60 57.07
C SER A 41 12.18 -27.21 55.97
N GLN A 42 13.48 -27.13 56.32
CA GLN A 42 14.59 -26.96 55.36
C GLN A 42 15.48 -28.20 55.28
N GLY A 43 16.15 -28.39 54.14
CA GLY A 43 17.27 -29.31 53.91
C GLY A 43 18.06 -28.87 52.65
N PRO A 44 19.39 -29.02 52.59
CA PRO A 44 20.22 -27.82 52.39
C PRO A 44 21.14 -27.83 51.15
N GLY A 45 21.71 -26.65 50.85
CA GLY A 45 22.77 -26.47 49.85
C GLY A 45 23.40 -25.07 49.92
N GLU A 46 24.47 -24.91 50.69
CA GLU A 46 25.18 -23.63 50.85
C GLU A 46 26.03 -23.25 49.63
N LYS A 47 26.16 -21.93 49.37
CA LYS A 47 27.50 -21.29 49.38
C LYS A 47 27.41 -19.76 49.57
N LYS A 48 28.46 -19.22 50.19
CA LYS A 48 28.53 -17.90 50.82
C LYS A 48 29.11 -16.80 49.90
N LEU A 49 28.70 -15.56 50.20
CA LEU A 49 29.45 -14.27 50.20
C LEU A 49 30.40 -13.95 49.02
N SER A 50 30.38 -12.74 48.46
CA SER A 50 30.77 -11.54 49.22
C SER A 50 30.14 -10.22 48.75
N ILE A 51 30.08 -9.26 49.68
CA ILE A 51 29.67 -7.86 49.48
C ILE A 51 30.87 -6.98 49.90
N ILE A 52 31.19 -5.95 49.12
CA ILE A 52 31.78 -4.63 49.42
C ILE A 52 31.88 -3.93 48.04
N GLY A 53 31.50 -2.67 47.81
CA GLY A 53 30.76 -1.69 48.61
C GLY A 53 31.22 -0.25 48.29
N LYS A 54 30.27 0.67 47.97
CA LYS A 54 30.40 2.16 47.99
C LYS A 54 31.48 2.79 47.06
N THR A 55 31.39 4.02 46.53
CA THR A 55 30.50 5.18 46.76
C THR A 55 30.58 6.16 45.57
N ASP A 56 29.45 6.80 45.24
CA ASP A 56 29.21 8.23 45.01
C ASP A 56 30.18 9.13 44.19
N ASP A 57 29.68 9.53 43.00
CA ASP A 57 29.17 10.90 42.69
C ASP A 57 30.09 12.08 42.22
N THR A 58 29.47 12.92 41.37
CA THR A 58 29.80 14.30 40.93
C THR A 58 30.91 14.57 39.89
N GLY A 59 30.64 15.55 38.99
CA GLY A 59 31.67 16.58 38.69
C GLY A 59 31.98 17.04 37.25
N LYS A 60 31.04 17.71 36.56
CA LYS A 60 31.25 19.01 35.84
C LYS A 60 32.48 19.29 34.93
N LYS A 61 32.18 19.79 33.71
CA LYS A 61 32.51 21.13 33.12
C LYS A 61 33.29 21.23 31.78
N ASP A 62 32.66 22.04 30.90
CA ASP A 62 33.18 23.11 30.03
C ASP A 62 33.95 22.87 28.70
N LEU A 63 33.47 23.65 27.72
CA LEU A 63 33.94 24.09 26.37
C LEU A 63 35.27 24.89 26.45
N PRO A 64 35.93 25.40 25.35
CA PRO A 64 35.35 25.90 24.06
C PRO A 64 36.24 25.70 22.77
N SER A 65 35.75 25.74 21.51
CA SER A 65 35.44 26.86 20.55
C SER A 65 36.48 27.06 19.41
N GLU A 66 36.07 27.79 18.35
CA GLU A 66 36.90 28.44 17.30
C GLU A 66 37.55 27.51 16.24
N ASN A 67 38.02 27.90 15.05
CA ASN A 67 37.81 29.00 14.06
C ASN A 67 38.63 28.62 12.78
N LEU A 68 38.50 29.18 11.57
CA LEU A 68 37.48 29.86 10.75
C LEU A 68 38.06 29.96 9.31
N ILE A 69 37.26 30.32 8.27
CA ILE A 69 37.74 30.89 6.97
C ILE A 69 38.54 29.88 6.07
N ASN A 70 38.27 29.70 4.77
CA ASN A 70 38.39 30.73 3.72
C ASN A 70 37.63 30.41 2.42
N LYS A 71 37.40 31.46 1.61
CA LYS A 71 36.82 31.42 0.27
C LYS A 71 37.84 31.88 -0.79
N ASP A 72 37.45 31.67 -2.05
CA ASP A 72 37.96 32.30 -3.27
C ASP A 72 39.37 31.91 -3.77
N ASN A 73 39.38 31.35 -4.98
CA ASN A 73 40.29 31.82 -6.03
C ASN A 73 39.72 31.51 -7.43
N GLN A 74 39.45 32.56 -8.22
CA GLN A 74 39.26 32.45 -9.66
C GLN A 74 40.57 32.82 -10.37
N ARG A 75 40.93 32.11 -11.46
CA ARG A 75 40.97 32.64 -12.85
C ARG A 75 41.86 31.82 -13.82
N LYS A 76 41.27 31.62 -15.01
CA LYS A 76 41.87 31.64 -16.37
C LYS A 76 43.06 30.72 -16.71
N LEU A 77 42.86 29.90 -17.75
CA LEU A 77 43.61 29.75 -19.03
C LEU A 77 42.90 28.61 -19.80
N THR A 78 42.78 28.52 -21.14
CA THR A 78 42.85 29.47 -22.27
C THR A 78 42.05 28.88 -23.45
N LYS A 79 41.71 29.69 -24.46
CA LYS A 79 41.03 29.22 -25.69
C LYS A 79 41.98 28.45 -26.62
N THR A 80 41.43 27.50 -27.37
CA THR A 80 41.86 27.22 -28.77
C THR A 80 40.64 26.89 -29.63
N LYS A 81 40.68 27.28 -30.92
CA LYS A 81 39.59 27.11 -31.90
C LYS A 81 39.87 25.94 -32.83
N SER A 82 38.82 25.33 -33.38
CA SER A 82 38.72 25.06 -34.84
C SER A 82 37.29 24.73 -35.27
N GLU A 83 36.78 25.47 -36.26
CA GLU A 83 35.55 25.17 -37.03
C GLU A 83 35.94 25.02 -38.51
N ALA A 84 35.40 24.00 -39.19
CA ALA A 84 35.24 23.81 -40.65
C ALA A 84 34.87 22.33 -40.88
N ALA A 85 34.01 21.92 -41.83
CA ALA A 85 33.25 22.63 -42.86
C ALA A 85 31.86 21.98 -43.09
N ARG A 86 31.06 22.52 -44.01
CA ARG A 86 29.74 22.03 -44.46
C ARG A 86 29.81 21.23 -45.77
N ASP A 87 28.62 20.92 -46.30
CA ASP A 87 28.29 20.61 -47.71
C ASP A 87 28.50 19.13 -48.11
N GLU A 88 27.63 18.42 -48.86
CA GLU A 88 26.33 18.67 -49.54
C GLU A 88 25.50 17.35 -49.46
N MET A 89 24.17 17.32 -49.24
CA MET A 89 23.05 17.54 -50.17
C MET A 89 22.98 16.59 -51.40
N LYS A 90 22.05 15.60 -51.40
CA LYS A 90 20.93 15.42 -52.38
C LYS A 90 20.34 13.99 -52.42
N ASP A 91 19.01 13.97 -52.59
CA ASP A 91 18.15 13.13 -53.46
C ASP A 91 18.56 11.67 -53.81
N GLY A 92 17.66 10.68 -53.81
CA GLY A 92 16.22 10.71 -53.53
C GLY A 92 15.48 9.50 -54.14
N ASN A 93 14.15 9.48 -53.97
CA ASN A 93 13.14 8.73 -54.74
C ASN A 93 13.18 7.17 -54.83
N ASN A 94 12.13 6.60 -54.22
CA ASN A 94 11.01 5.92 -54.89
C ASN A 94 10.86 4.39 -54.90
N ASN A 95 9.61 4.05 -54.57
CA ASN A 95 8.75 2.95 -55.04
C ASN A 95 9.01 1.53 -54.48
N VAL A 96 8.09 0.83 -53.79
CA VAL A 96 6.59 0.68 -53.80
C VAL A 96 6.18 -0.65 -54.45
N ILE A 97 5.15 -1.30 -53.87
CA ILE A 97 4.37 -2.49 -54.33
C ILE A 97 4.81 -3.89 -53.84
N ASN A 98 3.95 -4.49 -52.99
CA ASN A 98 3.35 -5.86 -52.96
C ASN A 98 4.21 -7.13 -53.24
N CYS A 99 3.83 -8.36 -52.87
CA CYS A 99 2.80 -8.92 -51.96
C CYS A 99 3.14 -10.41 -51.70
N ASP A 100 2.36 -11.03 -50.81
CA ASP A 100 1.96 -12.45 -50.85
C ASP A 100 3.04 -13.57 -50.76
N LYS A 101 3.02 -14.22 -49.58
CA LYS A 101 2.65 -15.64 -49.36
C LYS A 101 3.58 -16.82 -49.67
N ASP A 102 3.22 -17.88 -48.93
CA ASP A 102 3.42 -19.31 -49.09
C ASP A 102 4.79 -19.93 -48.74
N ASP A 103 4.79 -20.55 -47.56
CA ASP A 103 5.27 -21.89 -47.25
C ASP A 103 6.32 -22.53 -48.18
N ASN A 104 7.47 -22.89 -47.60
CA ASN A 104 8.01 -24.23 -47.80
C ASN A 104 8.91 -24.70 -46.64
N LYS A 105 8.66 -25.93 -46.18
CA LYS A 105 9.60 -26.68 -45.33
C LYS A 105 10.76 -27.19 -46.17
N VAL A 106 12.00 -26.92 -45.77
CA VAL A 106 13.11 -27.85 -46.02
C VAL A 106 13.96 -27.97 -44.75
N ASP A 107 14.23 -29.22 -44.39
CA ASP A 107 14.99 -29.65 -43.22
C ASP A 107 16.50 -29.61 -43.54
N TYR A 108 17.35 -29.12 -42.62
CA TYR A 108 18.80 -29.27 -42.74
C TYR A 108 19.46 -29.63 -41.41
N ARG A 109 20.22 -30.73 -41.46
CA ARG A 109 20.84 -31.39 -40.30
C ARG A 109 21.90 -30.54 -39.60
N MET A 110 22.01 -30.80 -38.31
CA MET A 110 22.99 -30.25 -37.38
C MET A 110 24.45 -30.39 -37.83
N LYS A 111 25.25 -29.38 -37.48
CA LYS A 111 26.63 -29.56 -37.03
C LYS A 111 26.76 -28.93 -35.65
N ASP A 112 27.24 -29.71 -34.69
CA ASP A 112 27.24 -29.36 -33.28
C ASP A 112 28.35 -28.39 -32.85
N ASN A 113 28.17 -27.89 -31.62
CA ASN A 113 29.19 -27.38 -30.70
C ASN A 113 29.78 -25.99 -30.96
N LYS A 114 29.09 -24.99 -30.43
CA LYS A 114 29.63 -24.27 -29.25
C LYS A 114 28.55 -24.15 -28.16
N SER A 115 28.96 -24.39 -26.92
CA SER A 115 28.11 -24.54 -25.74
C SER A 115 27.23 -23.32 -25.45
N VAL A 116 25.91 -23.49 -25.49
CA VAL A 116 24.95 -22.52 -24.92
C VAL A 116 24.88 -22.75 -23.42
N SER A 117 25.52 -21.89 -22.64
CA SER A 117 25.33 -21.86 -21.20
C SER A 117 23.91 -21.35 -20.89
N THR A 118 23.17 -22.13 -20.09
CA THR A 118 21.84 -21.77 -19.62
C THR A 118 21.90 -20.51 -18.75
N TYR A 119 21.48 -19.37 -19.29
CA TYR A 119 21.25 -18.16 -18.50
C TYR A 119 20.01 -18.36 -17.62
N SER A 120 20.24 -18.83 -16.38
CA SER A 120 19.26 -18.78 -15.31
C SER A 120 18.91 -17.32 -15.03
N SER A 121 17.69 -16.91 -15.40
CA SER A 121 17.24 -15.53 -15.28
C SER A 121 16.78 -15.18 -13.86
N THR A 122 17.67 -15.32 -12.87
CA THR A 122 17.56 -14.55 -11.64
C THR A 122 18.00 -13.13 -11.95
N ALA A 123 17.05 -12.22 -12.13
CA ALA A 123 17.34 -10.80 -12.29
C ALA A 123 17.91 -10.25 -10.97
N SER A 124 19.24 -10.27 -10.85
CA SER A 124 19.95 -9.78 -9.68
C SER A 124 19.67 -8.30 -9.46
N ILE A 125 19.28 -7.96 -8.24
CA ILE A 125 19.15 -6.57 -7.79
C ILE A 125 20.56 -5.95 -7.83
N ASN A 126 20.74 -4.90 -8.63
CA ASN A 126 21.95 -4.08 -8.63
C ASN A 126 22.00 -3.22 -7.36
N VAL A 127 22.40 -3.83 -6.24
CA VAL A 127 23.00 -3.10 -5.12
C VAL A 127 24.42 -2.76 -5.55
N LEU A 128 24.77 -1.47 -5.55
CA LEU A 128 26.12 -1.00 -5.85
C LEU A 128 27.10 -1.57 -4.82
N LYS A 129 28.03 -2.42 -5.28
CA LYS A 129 29.15 -2.91 -4.47
C LYS A 129 30.37 -2.02 -4.71
N ASP A 130 30.65 -1.11 -3.79
CA ASP A 130 32.00 -0.58 -3.66
C ASP A 130 32.86 -1.62 -2.94
N SER A 131 33.84 -2.16 -3.66
CA SER A 131 34.68 -3.24 -3.18
C SER A 131 35.96 -2.71 -2.54
N THR A 132 36.06 -2.73 -1.20
CA THR A 132 37.34 -2.92 -0.49
C THR A 132 37.13 -3.35 0.97
N THR A 133 38.08 -4.15 1.46
CA THR A 133 38.26 -4.66 2.84
C THR A 133 37.38 -5.83 3.29
N SER A 134 38.06 -6.89 3.72
CA SER A 134 37.52 -8.13 4.25
C SER A 134 37.68 -8.20 5.77
N SER A 135 36.60 -8.40 6.51
CA SER A 135 36.65 -8.97 7.86
C SER A 135 35.32 -9.65 8.21
N ASN A 136 35.40 -10.82 8.83
CA ASN A 136 34.24 -11.59 9.22
C ASN A 136 33.53 -10.94 10.42
N ASP A 137 32.40 -10.28 10.15
CA ASP A 137 31.33 -10.02 11.10
C ASP A 137 30.02 -9.92 10.32
N SER A 138 28.97 -10.59 10.79
CA SER A 138 27.65 -10.64 10.12
C SER A 138 26.84 -9.35 10.33
N LYS A 139 27.39 -8.23 9.85
CA LYS A 139 26.66 -6.96 9.74
C LYS A 139 25.47 -7.14 8.80
N SER A 140 24.28 -7.08 9.36
CA SER A 140 23.04 -6.80 8.63
C SER A 140 23.24 -5.55 7.76
N GLU A 141 23.36 -5.71 6.44
CA GLU A 141 23.35 -4.58 5.52
C GLU A 141 22.05 -3.79 5.72
N ASN A 142 22.15 -2.49 6.02
CA ASN A 142 20.99 -1.63 6.26
C ASN A 142 20.33 -1.29 4.91
N LEU A 143 19.49 -2.21 4.42
CA LEU A 143 18.72 -2.01 3.20
C LEU A 143 17.90 -0.72 3.31
N THR A 144 18.10 0.20 2.37
CA THR A 144 17.37 1.48 2.32
C THR A 144 16.58 1.55 1.02
N VAL A 145 15.39 2.14 1.07
CA VAL A 145 14.53 2.37 -0.10
C VAL A 145 14.04 3.82 -0.11
N ASN A 146 14.02 4.45 -1.28
CA ASN A 146 13.46 5.79 -1.48
C ASN A 146 12.22 5.70 -2.38
N SER A 147 11.29 6.64 -2.24
CA SER A 147 10.17 6.78 -3.18
C SER A 147 10.57 7.52 -4.46
N VAL A 148 11.44 8.53 -4.31
CA VAL A 148 11.96 9.32 -5.44
C VAL A 148 12.98 8.50 -6.23
N MET A 149 12.91 8.61 -7.55
CA MET A 149 13.75 7.88 -8.50
C MET A 149 14.52 8.86 -9.39
N SER A 150 15.72 8.48 -9.82
CA SER A 150 16.50 9.27 -10.78
C SER A 150 15.94 9.18 -12.20
N THR A 151 16.32 10.14 -13.06
CA THR A 151 16.06 10.14 -14.50
C THR A 151 16.32 8.79 -15.16
N VAL A 152 17.48 8.17 -14.87
CA VAL A 152 17.89 6.87 -15.41
C VAL A 152 17.00 5.71 -14.90
N GLN A 153 16.55 5.76 -13.66
CA GLN A 153 15.61 4.76 -13.12
C GLN A 153 14.24 4.88 -13.80
N ILE A 154 13.74 6.10 -13.98
CA ILE A 154 12.47 6.39 -14.67
C ILE A 154 12.50 5.90 -16.12
N GLY A 155 13.57 6.21 -16.88
CA GLY A 155 13.74 5.73 -18.25
C GLY A 155 13.66 4.21 -18.35
N ARG A 156 14.42 3.48 -17.52
CA ARG A 156 14.41 2.01 -17.48
C ARG A 156 13.03 1.40 -17.14
N ILE A 157 12.22 2.09 -16.34
CA ILE A 157 10.85 1.65 -16.01
C ILE A 157 9.93 1.83 -17.22
N ILE A 158 10.09 2.92 -17.97
CA ILE A 158 9.33 3.20 -19.19
C ILE A 158 9.72 2.26 -20.33
N ASP A 159 11.02 2.01 -20.53
CA ASP A 159 11.52 0.97 -21.44
C ASP A 159 10.95 -0.41 -21.06
N GLY A 160 10.90 -0.72 -19.77
CA GLY A 160 10.29 -1.94 -19.24
C GLY A 160 8.80 -2.03 -19.55
N ILE A 161 8.04 -0.97 -19.33
CA ILE A 161 6.61 -0.89 -19.69
C ILE A 161 6.41 -1.19 -21.17
N GLU A 162 7.20 -0.57 -22.06
CA GLU A 162 7.07 -0.77 -23.51
C GLU A 162 7.56 -2.14 -23.98
N PHE A 163 8.60 -2.70 -23.36
CA PHE A 163 9.11 -4.04 -23.65
C PHE A 163 8.11 -5.13 -23.25
N TYR A 164 7.45 -5.00 -22.10
CA TYR A 164 6.57 -6.03 -21.54
C TYR A 164 5.10 -5.90 -21.94
N LYS A 165 4.63 -4.78 -22.53
CA LYS A 165 3.19 -4.52 -22.82
C LYS A 165 2.45 -5.64 -23.57
N ASN A 166 3.16 -6.37 -24.43
CA ASN A 166 2.61 -7.48 -25.24
C ASN A 166 3.14 -8.87 -24.79
N ARG A 167 3.69 -8.98 -23.56
CA ARG A 167 4.31 -10.21 -23.04
C ARG A 167 3.54 -10.72 -21.82
N SER A 168 3.39 -12.04 -21.75
CA SER A 168 2.90 -12.71 -20.53
C SER A 168 4.06 -13.04 -19.60
N LEU A 169 3.85 -12.88 -18.29
CA LEU A 169 4.80 -13.36 -17.29
C LEU A 169 4.71 -14.89 -17.15
N PRO A 170 5.83 -15.58 -16.85
CA PRO A 170 5.80 -17.00 -16.52
C PRO A 170 4.77 -17.30 -15.43
N ASP A 171 4.00 -18.37 -15.62
CA ASP A 171 2.95 -18.77 -14.70
C ASP A 171 3.12 -20.22 -14.25
N LYS A 172 3.01 -20.42 -12.94
CA LYS A 172 2.88 -21.73 -12.32
C LYS A 172 1.54 -21.71 -11.59
N SER A 173 0.52 -22.31 -12.21
CA SER A 173 -0.86 -22.25 -11.70
C SER A 173 -1.07 -22.99 -10.37
N THR A 174 -0.14 -23.86 -10.00
CA THR A 174 -0.09 -24.62 -8.74
C THR A 174 1.34 -25.14 -8.52
N SER A 175 1.72 -25.34 -7.27
CA SER A 175 2.94 -26.08 -6.87
C SER A 175 2.58 -27.19 -5.89
N LYS A 176 3.36 -28.28 -5.89
CA LYS A 176 3.16 -29.42 -4.98
C LYS A 176 3.37 -29.01 -3.52
N ASN A 177 4.34 -28.13 -3.26
CA ASN A 177 4.68 -27.62 -1.93
C ASN A 177 3.51 -26.83 -1.32
N ASN A 178 3.41 -26.83 0.01
CA ASN A 178 2.49 -25.95 0.73
C ASN A 178 3.16 -24.60 1.07
N PRO A 179 2.38 -23.53 1.31
CA PRO A 179 2.91 -22.24 1.75
C PRO A 179 3.83 -22.39 2.98
N THR A 180 5.05 -21.87 2.88
CA THR A 180 6.04 -21.87 3.97
C THR A 180 6.66 -20.48 4.12
N PHE A 181 7.06 -20.09 5.33
CA PHE A 181 7.71 -18.81 5.54
C PHE A 181 9.21 -18.92 5.30
N GLY A 182 9.69 -18.11 4.36
CA GLY A 182 11.11 -17.87 4.11
C GLY A 182 11.64 -16.69 4.94
N PRO A 183 12.70 -16.00 4.46
CA PRO A 183 13.30 -14.90 5.20
C PRO A 183 12.36 -13.69 5.36
N THR A 184 12.67 -12.85 6.33
CA THR A 184 12.10 -11.50 6.45
C THR A 184 13.18 -10.47 6.14
N LEU A 185 12.98 -9.67 5.09
CA LEU A 185 13.84 -8.54 4.74
C LEU A 185 13.29 -7.26 5.38
N ILE A 186 14.16 -6.46 5.97
CA ILE A 186 13.80 -5.19 6.62
C ILE A 186 14.53 -4.06 5.90
N TYR A 187 13.75 -3.12 5.39
CA TYR A 187 14.20 -1.89 4.76
C TYR A 187 13.92 -0.70 5.69
N THR A 188 14.75 0.33 5.63
CA THR A 188 14.46 1.66 6.16
C THR A 188 14.17 2.64 5.02
N THR A 189 13.52 3.76 5.34
CA THR A 189 13.35 4.87 4.40
C THR A 189 13.42 6.19 5.16
N ASN A 190 14.09 7.18 4.56
CA ASN A 190 14.31 8.51 5.13
C ASN A 190 13.72 9.63 4.27
N ASP A 191 13.34 9.35 3.01
CA ASP A 191 12.60 10.30 2.18
C ASP A 191 11.11 10.23 2.53
N ASP A 192 10.38 11.33 2.37
CA ASP A 192 8.94 11.25 2.09
C ASP A 192 8.43 12.48 1.37
N VAL A 193 7.57 12.28 0.36
CA VAL A 193 7.05 13.34 -0.49
C VAL A 193 5.77 13.93 0.12
N THR A 194 5.86 14.31 1.39
CA THR A 194 4.74 14.79 2.21
C THR A 194 4.72 16.30 2.40
N LEU A 195 5.77 17.02 1.96
CA LEU A 195 5.88 18.47 2.14
C LEU A 195 5.74 19.23 0.81
N SER A 196 4.50 19.24 0.33
CA SER A 196 3.89 20.36 -0.41
C SER A 196 4.77 21.11 -1.43
N GLY A 197 5.43 20.38 -2.33
CA GLY A 197 6.04 20.97 -3.54
C GLY A 197 7.22 21.91 -3.33
N VAL A 198 7.78 22.05 -2.12
CA VAL A 198 8.99 22.87 -1.90
C VAL A 198 10.24 22.03 -2.14
N PHE A 199 10.44 21.63 -3.40
CA PHE A 199 11.77 21.79 -3.96
C PHE A 199 11.93 23.30 -4.20
N LYS A 200 12.99 23.90 -3.65
CA LYS A 200 13.30 25.32 -3.86
C LYS A 200 13.38 25.62 -5.36
N GLU A 201 13.27 26.90 -5.71
CA GLU A 201 13.51 27.46 -7.05
C GLU A 201 14.93 27.11 -7.55
N ASN A 202 15.08 25.88 -8.06
CA ASN A 202 16.23 25.27 -8.74
C ASN A 202 15.79 23.86 -9.23
N GLY A 203 14.80 23.85 -10.13
CA GLY A 203 14.57 22.78 -11.10
C GLY A 203 14.47 21.32 -10.62
N TYR A 204 13.27 20.89 -10.22
CA TYR A 204 12.77 19.56 -10.59
C TYR A 204 11.39 19.66 -11.23
N LEU A 205 11.34 20.45 -12.31
CA LEU A 205 10.56 20.08 -13.49
C LEU A 205 10.98 18.66 -13.95
N ILE A 206 10.34 18.13 -14.99
CA ILE A 206 11.00 17.09 -15.79
C ILE A 206 12.35 17.71 -16.18
N ASP A 207 13.46 17.15 -15.67
CA ASP A 207 14.80 17.66 -15.96
C ASP A 207 14.93 17.80 -17.48
N ASP A 208 15.60 18.81 -18.01
CA ASP A 208 15.78 18.90 -19.46
C ASP A 208 16.57 17.67 -19.97
N GLU A 209 17.40 17.07 -19.10
CA GLU A 209 17.92 15.72 -19.27
C GLU A 209 16.78 14.68 -19.40
N LEU A 210 15.88 14.55 -18.42
CA LEU A 210 14.76 13.60 -18.45
C LEU A 210 13.85 13.84 -19.66
N LYS A 211 13.53 15.08 -20.05
CA LYS A 211 12.77 15.36 -21.29
C LYS A 211 13.47 14.80 -22.52
N SER A 212 14.80 14.91 -22.60
CA SER A 212 15.56 14.35 -23.73
C SER A 212 15.60 12.82 -23.77
N TYR A 213 15.40 12.15 -22.63
CA TYR A 213 15.34 10.69 -22.54
C TYR A 213 13.93 10.11 -22.67
N LEU A 214 12.89 10.91 -22.45
CA LEU A 214 11.50 10.44 -22.52
C LEU A 214 10.95 10.51 -23.96
N PRO A 215 10.25 9.48 -24.45
CA PRO A 215 9.49 9.57 -25.69
C PRO A 215 8.51 10.74 -25.66
N GLU A 216 8.42 11.52 -26.74
CA GLU A 216 7.53 12.70 -26.79
C GLU A 216 6.05 12.35 -26.54
N ASN A 217 5.64 11.14 -26.96
CA ASN A 217 4.26 10.65 -26.88
C ASN A 217 4.07 9.59 -25.77
N LEU A 218 4.42 9.93 -24.52
CA LEU A 218 4.10 9.07 -23.38
C LEU A 218 2.59 8.98 -23.14
N ASP A 219 2.09 7.73 -23.02
CA ASP A 219 0.76 7.45 -22.52
C ASP A 219 0.58 7.92 -21.05
N LEU A 220 -0.65 7.81 -20.54
CA LEU A 220 -0.96 8.24 -19.18
C LEU A 220 -0.13 7.49 -18.13
N LEU A 221 0.12 6.19 -18.31
CA LEU A 221 0.95 5.42 -17.38
C LEU A 221 2.38 5.93 -17.36
N GLY A 222 2.99 6.14 -18.54
CA GLY A 222 4.32 6.69 -18.69
C GLY A 222 4.46 8.07 -18.05
N ARG A 223 3.48 8.96 -18.26
CA ARG A 223 3.46 10.28 -17.61
C ARG A 223 3.32 10.21 -16.08
N ILE A 224 2.46 9.34 -15.55
CA ILE A 224 2.32 9.17 -14.10
C ILE A 224 3.63 8.65 -13.48
N VAL A 225 4.28 7.67 -14.14
CA VAL A 225 5.59 7.14 -13.72
C VAL A 225 6.68 8.21 -13.78
N ALA A 226 6.76 8.99 -14.85
CA ALA A 226 7.72 10.08 -15.01
C ALA A 226 7.51 11.22 -14.02
N ASN A 227 6.27 11.51 -13.64
CA ASN A 227 5.96 12.43 -12.55
C ASN A 227 6.45 11.90 -11.19
N GLY A 228 6.59 10.59 -11.03
CA GLY A 228 7.07 9.97 -9.80
C GLY A 228 6.03 10.01 -8.67
N PRO A 229 6.46 9.89 -7.39
CA PRO A 229 5.58 9.90 -6.21
C PRO A 229 5.00 11.28 -5.86
N ARG A 230 4.91 12.20 -6.83
CA ARG A 230 4.35 13.55 -6.69
C ARG A 230 2.87 13.57 -7.09
N LYS A 231 2.13 14.55 -6.59
CA LYS A 231 0.76 14.86 -7.04
C LYS A 231 0.70 14.99 -8.57
N PHE A 232 -0.22 14.31 -9.26
CA PHE A 232 -0.29 14.28 -10.72
C PHE A 232 -1.50 15.08 -11.24
N ILE A 233 -1.28 16.00 -12.17
CA ILE A 233 -2.34 16.86 -12.72
C ILE A 233 -3.06 16.11 -13.86
N PHE A 234 -4.16 15.45 -13.52
CA PHE A 234 -5.04 14.79 -14.48
C PHE A 234 -5.92 15.78 -15.24
N GLY A 235 -6.06 15.59 -16.55
CA GLY A 235 -7.21 16.12 -17.30
C GLY A 235 -8.50 15.41 -16.87
N TYR A 236 -9.64 16.13 -16.89
CA TYR A 236 -10.93 15.56 -16.46
C TYR A 236 -11.33 14.36 -17.33
N GLU A 237 -11.42 14.56 -18.65
CA GLU A 237 -11.79 13.49 -19.60
C GLU A 237 -10.80 12.31 -19.56
N GLU A 238 -9.51 12.62 -19.43
CA GLU A 238 -8.44 11.62 -19.35
C GLU A 238 -8.61 10.68 -18.14
N LEU A 239 -8.86 11.23 -16.94
CA LEU A 239 -9.12 10.41 -15.76
C LEU A 239 -10.49 9.72 -15.84
N TYR A 240 -11.51 10.39 -16.37
CA TYR A 240 -12.86 9.82 -16.50
C TYR A 240 -12.84 8.57 -17.41
N ASN A 241 -12.13 8.66 -18.54
CA ASN A 241 -11.96 7.56 -19.48
C ASN A 241 -11.14 6.42 -18.88
N LEU A 242 -10.03 6.72 -18.19
CA LEU A 242 -9.24 5.71 -17.45
C LEU A 242 -10.10 4.92 -16.45
N LEU A 243 -10.91 5.62 -15.65
CA LEU A 243 -11.81 4.99 -14.68
C LEU A 243 -12.91 4.17 -15.37
N SER A 244 -13.43 4.65 -16.51
CA SER A 244 -14.46 3.94 -17.27
C SER A 244 -13.94 2.65 -17.90
N GLU A 245 -12.75 2.68 -18.51
CA GLU A 245 -12.09 1.51 -19.09
C GLU A 245 -11.73 0.48 -18.02
N ALA A 246 -11.13 0.91 -16.91
CA ALA A 246 -10.83 0.03 -15.78
C ALA A 246 -12.10 -0.57 -15.17
N THR A 247 -13.20 0.20 -15.09
CA THR A 247 -14.50 -0.30 -14.63
C THR A 247 -15.00 -1.44 -15.52
N ALA A 248 -14.96 -1.30 -16.85
CA ALA A 248 -15.37 -2.35 -17.78
C ALA A 248 -14.55 -3.64 -17.61
N ILE A 249 -13.25 -3.51 -17.34
CA ILE A 249 -12.37 -4.64 -17.00
C ILE A 249 -12.88 -5.34 -15.72
N PHE A 250 -13.06 -4.60 -14.62
CA PHE A 250 -13.50 -5.19 -13.35
C PHE A 250 -14.92 -5.77 -13.40
N GLU A 251 -15.83 -5.14 -14.16
CA GLU A 251 -17.19 -5.61 -14.44
C GLU A 251 -17.20 -6.98 -15.15
N SER A 252 -16.25 -7.21 -16.08
CA SER A 252 -16.09 -8.49 -16.78
C SER A 252 -15.35 -9.59 -15.98
N GLU A 253 -14.64 -9.24 -14.91
CA GLU A 253 -13.95 -10.21 -14.05
C GLU A 253 -14.93 -10.92 -13.10
N PRO A 254 -14.59 -12.07 -12.49
CA PRO A 254 -15.37 -12.68 -11.42
C PRO A 254 -15.11 -12.02 -10.06
N SER A 255 -16.03 -12.20 -9.09
CA SER A 255 -15.84 -11.71 -7.71
C SER A 255 -14.75 -12.47 -6.94
N LEU A 256 -14.38 -13.67 -7.41
CA LEU A 256 -13.21 -14.43 -6.98
C LEU A 256 -12.21 -14.53 -8.15
N LEU A 257 -11.13 -13.76 -8.10
CA LEU A 257 -10.03 -13.83 -9.07
C LEU A 257 -9.18 -15.10 -8.86
N THR A 258 -8.42 -15.50 -9.88
CA THR A 258 -7.38 -16.55 -9.76
C THR A 258 -6.03 -15.99 -10.21
N CYS A 259 -5.02 -16.09 -9.36
CA CYS A 259 -3.68 -15.55 -9.59
C CYS A 259 -2.65 -16.69 -9.59
N PRO A 260 -1.86 -16.90 -10.65
CA PRO A 260 -0.73 -17.84 -10.64
C PRO A 260 0.40 -17.36 -9.71
N ILE A 261 1.30 -18.27 -9.33
CA ILE A 261 2.60 -17.94 -8.72
C ILE A 261 3.69 -17.87 -9.81
N PRO A 262 4.81 -17.16 -9.59
CA PRO A 262 5.10 -16.28 -8.46
C PRO A 262 4.24 -15.00 -8.47
N CYS A 263 4.07 -14.37 -7.31
CA CYS A 263 3.37 -13.09 -7.18
C CYS A 263 3.80 -12.32 -5.92
N VAL A 264 3.32 -11.08 -5.81
CA VAL A 264 3.56 -10.19 -4.65
C VAL A 264 2.21 -9.74 -4.10
N VAL A 265 2.06 -9.71 -2.78
CA VAL A 265 0.82 -9.32 -2.09
C VAL A 265 1.05 -8.07 -1.25
N TYR A 266 0.14 -7.11 -1.42
CA TYR A 266 0.11 -5.81 -0.75
C TYR A 266 -1.19 -5.67 0.04
N GLY A 267 -1.09 -5.29 1.31
CA GLY A 267 -2.22 -4.85 2.11
C GLY A 267 -2.60 -3.40 1.81
N ASP A 268 -3.20 -2.75 2.81
CA ASP A 268 -3.78 -1.41 2.77
C ASP A 268 -2.74 -0.35 2.35
N ILE A 269 -3.17 0.63 1.54
CA ILE A 269 -2.32 1.69 0.98
C ILE A 269 -2.74 3.10 1.45
N HIS A 270 -4.04 3.34 1.66
CA HIS A 270 -4.60 4.57 2.25
C HIS A 270 -4.01 5.88 1.71
N GLY A 271 -4.01 6.06 0.38
CA GLY A 271 -3.53 7.27 -0.28
C GLY A 271 -2.05 7.59 -0.07
N GLN A 272 -1.24 6.65 0.44
CA GLN A 272 0.21 6.82 0.63
C GLN A 272 0.98 6.52 -0.66
N TYR A 273 0.75 7.36 -1.68
CA TYR A 273 1.25 7.18 -3.04
C TYR A 273 2.78 7.02 -3.14
N SER A 274 3.55 7.69 -2.28
CA SER A 274 5.02 7.55 -2.23
C SER A 274 5.47 6.13 -1.81
N ASP A 275 4.71 5.43 -0.97
CA ASP A 275 5.02 4.06 -0.57
C ASP A 275 4.80 3.06 -1.68
N LEU A 276 3.82 3.30 -2.56
CA LEU A 276 3.58 2.43 -3.71
C LEU A 276 4.81 2.37 -4.64
N PHE A 277 5.51 3.50 -4.81
CA PHE A 277 6.80 3.56 -5.51
C PHE A 277 7.91 2.80 -4.78
N ARG A 278 8.01 2.93 -3.45
CA ARG A 278 8.97 2.13 -2.64
C ARG A 278 8.70 0.64 -2.79
N TRP A 279 7.43 0.24 -2.77
CA TRP A 279 7.02 -1.15 -2.92
C TRP A 279 7.36 -1.72 -4.29
N PHE A 280 7.21 -0.96 -5.37
CA PHE A 280 7.63 -1.39 -6.72
C PHE A 280 9.14 -1.45 -6.88
N GLN A 281 9.91 -0.57 -6.24
CA GLN A 281 11.38 -0.71 -6.20
C GLN A 281 11.84 -1.96 -5.42
N ILE A 282 11.15 -2.31 -4.33
CA ILE A 282 11.47 -3.50 -3.50
C ILE A 282 11.07 -4.82 -4.18
N ASN A 283 10.02 -4.81 -5.00
CA ASN A 283 9.37 -6.03 -5.51
C ASN A 283 9.40 -6.20 -7.03
N GLY A 284 9.94 -5.22 -7.77
CA GLY A 284 9.72 -5.11 -9.20
C GLY A 284 8.37 -4.47 -9.52
N TRP A 285 8.26 -3.95 -10.74
CA TRP A 285 7.16 -3.11 -11.18
C TRP A 285 6.05 -3.95 -11.83
N PRO A 286 4.77 -3.51 -11.82
CA PRO A 286 3.67 -4.34 -12.32
C PRO A 286 3.74 -4.76 -13.80
N TYR A 287 4.63 -4.16 -14.60
CA TYR A 287 4.92 -4.61 -15.97
C TYR A 287 5.69 -5.94 -16.02
N ASN A 288 6.56 -6.23 -15.04
CA ASN A 288 7.34 -7.48 -14.96
C ASN A 288 7.10 -8.31 -13.68
N THR A 289 6.32 -7.79 -12.72
CA THR A 289 5.96 -8.46 -11.46
C THR A 289 4.44 -8.62 -11.33
N ARG A 290 3.99 -9.85 -11.07
CA ARG A 290 2.58 -10.15 -10.77
C ARG A 290 2.23 -9.64 -9.37
N SER A 291 1.24 -8.75 -9.28
CA SER A 291 0.93 -7.94 -8.09
C SER A 291 -0.53 -8.08 -7.68
N VAL A 292 -0.75 -8.42 -6.41
CA VAL A 292 -2.07 -8.61 -5.76
C VAL A 292 -2.26 -7.54 -4.68
N PHE A 293 -3.32 -6.75 -4.80
CA PHE A 293 -3.65 -5.65 -3.90
C PHE A 293 -4.94 -5.93 -3.14
N LEU A 294 -4.90 -5.83 -1.81
CA LEU A 294 -5.97 -6.34 -0.95
C LEU A 294 -7.08 -5.35 -0.56
N GLY A 295 -7.00 -4.09 -0.99
CA GLY A 295 -8.03 -3.07 -0.71
C GLY A 295 -7.50 -1.88 0.07
N ASP A 296 -8.42 -0.98 0.47
CA ASP A 296 -8.16 0.24 1.22
C ASP A 296 -7.05 1.09 0.57
N PHE A 297 -7.35 1.49 -0.66
CA PHE A 297 -6.50 2.34 -1.50
C PHE A 297 -6.66 3.81 -1.17
N VAL A 298 -7.86 4.21 -0.75
CA VAL A 298 -8.25 5.60 -0.50
C VAL A 298 -8.36 5.92 0.99
N ASP A 299 -8.69 7.18 1.27
CA ASP A 299 -8.78 7.79 2.61
C ASP A 299 -7.47 7.83 3.40
N ARG A 300 -7.50 8.65 4.47
CA ARG A 300 -6.44 8.87 5.48
C ARG A 300 -5.19 9.57 4.94
N GLY A 301 -4.69 9.19 3.78
CA GLY A 301 -3.70 9.91 2.99
C GLY A 301 -4.30 11.03 2.14
N THR A 302 -3.50 11.53 1.21
CA THR A 302 -3.73 12.78 0.46
C THR A 302 -3.67 12.64 -1.06
N HIS A 303 -3.38 11.42 -1.54
CA HIS A 303 -3.12 11.06 -2.94
C HIS A 303 -3.90 9.78 -3.34
N GLY A 304 -5.14 9.63 -2.87
CA GLY A 304 -6.00 8.50 -3.23
C GLY A 304 -6.33 8.46 -4.73
N ILE A 305 -6.47 9.64 -5.36
CA ILE A 305 -6.68 9.79 -6.81
C ILE A 305 -5.48 9.20 -7.57
N GLU A 306 -4.26 9.61 -7.22
CA GLU A 306 -3.03 9.11 -7.84
C GLU A 306 -2.83 7.60 -7.64
N VAL A 307 -3.13 7.06 -6.44
CA VAL A 307 -3.07 5.61 -6.17
C VAL A 307 -4.01 4.84 -7.09
N ILE A 308 -5.29 5.22 -7.15
CA ILE A 308 -6.26 4.53 -8.02
C ILE A 308 -5.90 4.69 -9.50
N ALA A 309 -5.50 5.88 -9.94
CA ALA A 309 -5.14 6.10 -11.34
C ALA A 309 -3.92 5.26 -11.77
N LEU A 310 -2.88 5.16 -10.94
CA LEU A 310 -1.71 4.32 -11.23
C LEU A 310 -2.08 2.83 -11.28
N LEU A 311 -2.87 2.34 -10.32
CA LEU A 311 -3.33 0.96 -10.29
C LEU A 311 -4.25 0.61 -11.48
N CYS A 312 -5.15 1.52 -11.87
CA CYS A 312 -6.01 1.35 -13.05
C CYS A 312 -5.18 1.35 -14.34
N SER A 313 -4.21 2.24 -14.47
CA SER A 313 -3.31 2.32 -15.64
C SER A 313 -2.51 1.03 -15.83
N PHE A 314 -1.96 0.47 -14.74
CA PHE A 314 -1.32 -0.86 -14.81
C PHE A 314 -2.33 -1.99 -15.04
N LYS A 315 -3.56 -1.92 -14.49
CA LYS A 315 -4.59 -2.95 -14.71
C LYS A 315 -5.07 -3.01 -16.16
N ILE A 316 -5.16 -1.87 -16.84
CA ILE A 316 -5.49 -1.80 -18.26
C ILE A 316 -4.33 -2.38 -19.10
N LYS A 317 -3.11 -1.84 -18.93
CA LYS A 317 -1.96 -2.21 -19.78
C LYS A 317 -1.38 -3.61 -19.48
N PHE A 318 -1.58 -4.13 -18.26
CA PHE A 318 -1.04 -5.42 -17.79
C PHE A 318 -2.09 -6.24 -17.03
N ARG A 319 -3.26 -6.46 -17.65
CA ARG A 319 -4.44 -7.09 -17.03
C ARG A 319 -4.18 -8.40 -16.29
N ASN A 320 -3.26 -9.23 -16.80
CA ASN A 320 -2.90 -10.54 -16.24
C ASN A 320 -1.79 -10.47 -15.17
N ASN A 321 -1.21 -9.30 -14.95
CA ASN A 321 -0.19 -9.07 -13.90
C ASN A 321 -0.82 -8.45 -12.66
N VAL A 322 -1.86 -7.63 -12.81
CA VAL A 322 -2.45 -6.84 -11.72
C VAL A 322 -3.80 -7.37 -11.27
N TYR A 323 -3.88 -7.74 -10.00
CA TYR A 323 -5.05 -8.27 -9.32
C TYR A 323 -5.42 -7.31 -8.19
N ILE A 324 -6.63 -6.78 -8.21
CA ILE A 324 -7.10 -5.77 -7.25
C ILE A 324 -8.39 -6.31 -6.66
N VAL A 325 -8.48 -6.35 -5.33
CA VAL A 325 -9.73 -6.60 -4.62
C VAL A 325 -10.13 -5.39 -3.79
N ARG A 326 -11.41 -5.35 -3.41
CA ARG A 326 -12.06 -4.23 -2.74
C ARG A 326 -11.81 -4.28 -1.22
N GLY A 327 -11.42 -3.14 -0.66
CA GLY A 327 -11.45 -2.92 0.79
C GLY A 327 -12.78 -2.33 1.26
N ASN A 328 -12.87 -2.04 2.55
CA ASN A 328 -14.07 -1.41 3.12
C ASN A 328 -14.09 0.11 2.86
N HIS A 329 -12.93 0.75 2.66
CA HIS A 329 -12.85 2.16 2.29
C HIS A 329 -13.26 2.45 0.83
N GLU A 330 -13.33 1.43 -0.04
CA GLU A 330 -13.94 1.54 -1.36
C GLU A 330 -15.49 1.50 -1.30
N GLU A 331 -16.10 2.11 -0.28
CA GLU A 331 -17.53 2.31 -0.09
C GLU A 331 -17.86 3.81 0.14
N GLU A 332 -18.92 4.30 -0.49
CA GLU A 332 -19.32 5.73 -0.41
C GLU A 332 -19.57 6.20 1.02
N ALA A 333 -20.23 5.37 1.85
CA ALA A 333 -20.53 5.72 3.24
C ALA A 333 -19.25 6.02 4.04
N LEU A 334 -18.20 5.21 3.86
CA LEU A 334 -16.91 5.41 4.53
C LEU A 334 -16.11 6.56 3.93
N ASN A 335 -15.95 6.59 2.60
CA ASN A 335 -15.01 7.53 1.98
C ASN A 335 -15.57 8.95 1.75
N LYS A 336 -16.87 9.14 2.01
CA LYS A 336 -17.46 10.47 2.34
C LYS A 336 -17.24 10.88 3.79
N HIS A 337 -17.26 9.94 4.74
CA HIS A 337 -17.02 10.24 6.15
C HIS A 337 -15.54 10.54 6.42
N TYR A 338 -14.63 9.92 5.67
CA TYR A 338 -13.19 10.14 5.78
C TYR A 338 -12.67 11.27 4.88
N SER A 339 -11.88 10.98 3.84
CA SER A 339 -11.10 12.03 3.18
C SER A 339 -11.07 11.99 1.65
N PHE A 340 -11.53 10.92 1.00
CA PHE A 340 -11.44 10.76 -0.45
C PHE A 340 -12.48 11.58 -1.24
N TYR A 341 -13.75 11.61 -0.82
CA TYR A 341 -14.78 12.43 -1.49
C TYR A 341 -14.34 13.90 -1.59
N ASP A 342 -13.90 14.46 -0.47
CA ASP A 342 -13.33 15.80 -0.36
C ASP A 342 -12.04 15.99 -1.19
N GLU A 343 -11.23 14.93 -1.37
CA GLU A 343 -10.03 14.97 -2.22
C GLU A 343 -10.42 15.18 -3.68
N VAL A 344 -11.41 14.44 -4.18
CA VAL A 344 -11.94 14.57 -5.54
C VAL A 344 -12.59 15.94 -5.76
N LEU A 345 -13.42 16.42 -4.83
CA LEU A 345 -14.01 17.76 -4.93
C LEU A 345 -12.96 18.88 -4.86
N LEU A 346 -11.91 18.73 -4.06
CA LEU A 346 -10.80 19.68 -3.99
C LEU A 346 -9.97 19.67 -5.29
N ARG A 347 -9.90 18.53 -5.99
CA ARG A 347 -9.09 18.36 -7.20
C ARG A 347 -9.77 18.91 -8.45
N PHE A 348 -11.08 18.73 -8.59
CA PHE A 348 -11.85 19.08 -9.79
C PHE A 348 -12.92 20.16 -9.55
N GLY A 349 -12.97 20.77 -8.37
CA GLY A 349 -14.04 21.68 -7.98
C GLY A 349 -15.36 20.96 -7.68
N ARG A 350 -16.37 21.70 -7.23
CA ARG A 350 -17.61 21.09 -6.70
C ARG A 350 -18.42 20.33 -7.75
N VAL A 351 -18.64 20.90 -8.93
CA VAL A 351 -19.53 20.33 -9.96
C VAL A 351 -18.86 19.14 -10.66
N GLN A 352 -17.74 19.38 -11.36
CA GLN A 352 -16.98 18.31 -12.01
C GLN A 352 -16.47 17.26 -11.02
N GLY A 353 -16.08 17.66 -9.80
CA GLY A 353 -15.69 16.70 -8.75
C GLY A 353 -16.80 15.76 -8.31
N GLN A 354 -18.07 16.18 -8.33
CA GLN A 354 -19.20 15.30 -8.03
C GLN A 354 -19.38 14.23 -9.12
N GLU A 355 -19.29 14.61 -10.40
CA GLU A 355 -19.38 13.66 -11.52
C GLU A 355 -18.16 12.73 -11.58
N MET A 356 -16.95 13.25 -11.37
CA MET A 356 -15.74 12.44 -11.24
C MET A 356 -15.83 11.44 -10.08
N TYR A 357 -16.38 11.87 -8.93
CA TYR A 357 -16.59 10.98 -7.80
C TYR A 357 -17.61 9.87 -8.09
N LYS A 358 -18.65 10.12 -8.91
CA LYS A 358 -19.56 9.05 -9.39
C LYS A 358 -18.79 8.00 -10.22
N ALA A 359 -17.82 8.41 -11.03
CA ALA A 359 -16.97 7.48 -11.79
C ALA A 359 -16.13 6.60 -10.85
N PHE A 360 -15.48 7.19 -9.83
CA PHE A 360 -14.79 6.43 -8.79
C PHE A 360 -15.73 5.48 -8.03
N LYS A 361 -16.91 5.94 -7.61
CA LYS A 361 -17.92 5.09 -6.95
C LYS A 361 -18.34 3.92 -7.84
N ARG A 362 -18.56 4.15 -9.14
CA ARG A 362 -18.89 3.09 -10.11
C ARG A 362 -17.76 2.06 -10.14
N LEU A 363 -16.51 2.49 -10.35
CA LEU A 363 -15.35 1.60 -10.37
C LEU A 363 -15.26 0.75 -9.10
N PHE A 364 -15.35 1.39 -7.92
CA PHE A 364 -15.30 0.71 -6.63
C PHE A 364 -16.43 -0.32 -6.48
N SER A 365 -17.65 0.01 -6.91
CA SER A 365 -18.78 -0.93 -6.84
C SER A 365 -18.55 -2.22 -7.63
N PHE A 366 -17.68 -2.18 -8.64
CA PHE A 366 -17.27 -3.32 -9.46
C PHE A 366 -15.95 -3.96 -9.04
N LEU A 367 -15.25 -3.54 -7.98
CA LEU A 367 -14.01 -4.24 -7.59
C LEU A 367 -14.28 -5.68 -7.10
N PRO A 368 -13.48 -6.69 -7.53
CA PRO A 368 -13.54 -8.07 -7.02
C PRO A 368 -13.35 -8.16 -5.49
N LEU A 369 -13.71 -9.28 -4.86
CA LEU A 369 -13.72 -9.41 -3.39
C LEU A 369 -12.63 -10.33 -2.84
N SER A 370 -12.10 -11.26 -3.63
CA SER A 370 -10.99 -12.14 -3.20
C SER A 370 -10.18 -12.64 -4.39
N VAL A 371 -8.96 -13.12 -4.12
CA VAL A 371 -8.05 -13.75 -5.09
C VAL A 371 -7.62 -15.12 -4.56
N LEU A 372 -7.79 -16.17 -5.36
CA LEU A 372 -7.19 -17.48 -5.10
C LEU A 372 -5.80 -17.54 -5.76
N ILE A 373 -4.75 -17.47 -4.95
CA ILE A 373 -3.35 -17.50 -5.38
C ILE A 373 -2.85 -18.95 -5.40
N GLY A 374 -2.35 -19.39 -6.57
CA GLY A 374 -1.75 -20.72 -6.79
C GLY A 374 -2.63 -21.91 -6.39
N LYS A 375 -3.95 -21.72 -6.32
CA LYS A 375 -4.97 -22.67 -5.82
C LYS A 375 -4.84 -23.08 -4.33
N LYS A 376 -3.97 -22.44 -3.53
CA LYS A 376 -3.74 -22.81 -2.11
C LYS A 376 -3.91 -21.67 -1.12
N VAL A 377 -3.73 -20.42 -1.55
CA VAL A 377 -3.79 -19.23 -0.68
C VAL A 377 -4.97 -18.37 -1.10
N LEU A 378 -5.92 -18.11 -0.19
CA LEU A 378 -7.07 -17.24 -0.47
C LEU A 378 -6.82 -15.85 0.12
N ALA A 379 -6.77 -14.82 -0.71
CA ALA A 379 -6.47 -13.46 -0.29
C ALA A 379 -7.69 -12.52 -0.42
N MET A 380 -7.90 -11.65 0.57
CA MET A 380 -9.07 -10.75 0.68
C MET A 380 -8.74 -9.56 1.60
N HIS A 381 -9.62 -8.57 1.74
CA HIS A 381 -9.38 -7.45 2.67
C HIS A 381 -9.65 -7.82 4.14
N GLY A 382 -10.90 -8.19 4.39
CA GLY A 382 -11.47 -8.55 5.68
C GLY A 382 -11.03 -9.94 6.11
N GLY A 383 -11.96 -10.88 6.13
CA GLY A 383 -11.63 -12.23 6.53
C GLY A 383 -12.79 -13.21 6.39
N LEU A 384 -12.75 -14.24 7.21
CA LEU A 384 -13.67 -15.37 7.09
C LEU A 384 -15.12 -15.00 7.48
N SER A 385 -16.05 -15.81 7.01
CA SER A 385 -17.48 -15.68 7.26
C SER A 385 -18.10 -17.05 7.54
N PRO A 386 -19.09 -17.19 8.44
CA PRO A 386 -19.87 -18.42 8.57
C PRO A 386 -20.65 -18.76 7.29
N ARG A 387 -20.84 -17.78 6.39
CA ARG A 387 -21.51 -17.92 5.09
C ARG A 387 -20.55 -18.39 3.98
N LEU A 388 -19.24 -18.43 4.25
CA LEU A 388 -18.22 -18.89 3.31
C LEU A 388 -18.14 -20.43 3.33
N VAL A 389 -19.09 -21.07 2.65
CA VAL A 389 -19.19 -22.54 2.60
C VAL A 389 -18.40 -23.19 1.47
N SER A 390 -18.07 -22.44 0.41
CA SER A 390 -17.28 -22.90 -0.74
C SER A 390 -16.57 -21.73 -1.43
N LEU A 391 -15.57 -21.99 -2.27
CA LEU A 391 -14.98 -20.95 -3.13
C LEU A 391 -16.01 -20.38 -4.12
N LYS A 392 -16.96 -21.21 -4.58
CA LYS A 392 -18.08 -20.79 -5.43
C LYS A 392 -18.96 -19.73 -4.74
N SER A 393 -19.07 -19.76 -3.41
CA SER A 393 -19.82 -18.77 -2.64
C SER A 393 -19.28 -17.35 -2.82
N ILE A 394 -17.97 -17.17 -3.08
CA ILE A 394 -17.39 -15.86 -3.41
C ILE A 394 -17.60 -15.55 -4.90
N TYR A 395 -17.36 -16.53 -5.79
CA TYR A 395 -17.52 -16.39 -7.23
C TYR A 395 -18.94 -15.94 -7.64
N ASP A 396 -19.97 -16.48 -6.99
CA ASP A 396 -21.37 -16.21 -7.29
C ASP A 396 -21.86 -14.81 -6.85
N ILE A 397 -21.09 -14.09 -6.00
CA ILE A 397 -21.47 -12.76 -5.53
C ILE A 397 -21.59 -11.83 -6.74
N LYS A 398 -22.79 -11.26 -6.95
CA LYS A 398 -23.04 -10.32 -8.04
C LYS A 398 -22.49 -8.93 -7.70
N ARG A 399 -21.82 -8.34 -8.69
CA ARG A 399 -21.43 -6.92 -8.73
C ARG A 399 -22.27 -6.22 -9.82
N PRO A 400 -22.55 -4.91 -9.72
CA PRO A 400 -21.99 -3.97 -8.75
C PRO A 400 -22.58 -4.13 -7.34
N ILE A 401 -21.74 -3.94 -6.33
CA ILE A 401 -22.16 -3.82 -4.92
C ILE A 401 -22.06 -2.33 -4.58
N VAL A 402 -23.20 -1.63 -4.51
CA VAL A 402 -23.19 -0.20 -4.17
C VAL A 402 -22.74 -0.03 -2.71
N ASP A 403 -23.39 -0.76 -1.79
CA ASP A 403 -23.16 -0.72 -0.35
C ASP A 403 -23.09 -2.15 0.24
N PHE A 404 -22.23 -2.34 1.24
CA PHE A 404 -22.01 -3.60 1.95
C PHE A 404 -23.10 -3.83 3.01
N LYS A 405 -24.19 -4.48 2.58
CA LYS A 405 -25.27 -4.90 3.49
C LYS A 405 -24.72 -5.79 4.61
N ILE A 406 -24.94 -5.38 5.87
CA ILE A 406 -24.61 -6.16 7.06
C ILE A 406 -25.24 -7.56 6.97
N ASN A 407 -24.58 -8.57 7.57
CA ASN A 407 -24.99 -9.97 7.51
C ASN A 407 -24.99 -10.61 6.11
N THR A 408 -24.22 -10.07 5.16
CA THR A 408 -23.92 -10.72 3.88
C THR A 408 -22.46 -11.21 3.82
N LEU A 409 -22.20 -12.22 2.99
CA LEU A 409 -20.84 -12.71 2.74
C LEU A 409 -19.92 -11.60 2.20
N ALA A 410 -20.42 -10.72 1.31
CA ALA A 410 -19.63 -9.63 0.77
C ALA A 410 -19.19 -8.62 1.83
N CYS A 411 -20.05 -8.31 2.81
CA CYS A 411 -19.71 -7.47 3.96
C CYS A 411 -18.66 -8.15 4.85
N ASP A 412 -18.88 -9.42 5.23
CA ASP A 412 -17.93 -10.17 6.05
C ASP A 412 -16.53 -10.26 5.40
N LEU A 413 -16.45 -10.48 4.08
CA LEU A 413 -15.18 -10.57 3.33
C LEU A 413 -14.33 -9.29 3.38
N VAL A 414 -14.90 -8.13 3.71
CA VAL A 414 -14.16 -6.85 3.84
C VAL A 414 -14.10 -6.30 5.27
N TRP A 415 -14.91 -6.81 6.21
CA TRP A 415 -15.00 -6.32 7.60
C TRP A 415 -14.62 -7.33 8.70
N SER A 416 -14.51 -8.63 8.40
CA SER A 416 -14.19 -9.63 9.42
C SER A 416 -12.75 -9.53 9.94
N ASP A 417 -12.54 -9.96 11.19
CA ASP A 417 -11.24 -9.93 11.89
C ASP A 417 -10.93 -11.26 12.61
N PRO A 418 -9.65 -11.68 12.69
CA PRO A 418 -9.26 -12.82 13.50
C PRO A 418 -9.42 -12.53 15.00
N ASN A 419 -9.97 -13.49 15.75
CA ASN A 419 -10.15 -13.38 17.19
C ASN A 419 -8.90 -13.81 17.97
N ASN A 420 -8.02 -12.85 18.26
CA ASN A 420 -6.80 -13.09 19.03
C ASN A 420 -7.06 -13.40 20.53
N ALA A 421 -8.24 -13.08 21.07
CA ALA A 421 -8.52 -13.16 22.51
C ALA A 421 -8.99 -14.54 22.97
N SER A 422 -9.71 -15.30 22.14
CA SER A 422 -10.22 -16.63 22.48
C SER A 422 -9.72 -17.69 21.49
N LYS A 423 -8.75 -18.49 21.94
CA LYS A 423 -8.06 -19.51 21.13
C LYS A 423 -8.98 -20.59 20.56
N ASP A 424 -10.12 -20.86 21.20
CA ASP A 424 -11.04 -21.96 20.86
C ASP A 424 -12.43 -21.50 20.38
N SER A 425 -12.56 -20.22 20.00
CA SER A 425 -13.81 -19.65 19.49
C SER A 425 -14.10 -20.04 18.04
N GLY A 426 -15.39 -20.11 17.72
CA GLY A 426 -15.90 -20.23 16.35
C GLY A 426 -16.01 -18.87 15.66
N TYR A 427 -17.17 -18.59 15.07
CA TYR A 427 -17.55 -17.25 14.63
C TYR A 427 -18.33 -16.52 15.74
N SER A 428 -18.18 -15.20 15.83
CA SER A 428 -19.05 -14.33 16.64
C SER A 428 -19.21 -12.95 15.99
N PRO A 429 -20.26 -12.18 16.31
CA PRO A 429 -20.42 -10.80 15.82
C PRO A 429 -19.22 -9.90 16.18
N ASN A 430 -18.91 -8.92 15.35
CA ASN A 430 -17.77 -8.01 15.55
C ASN A 430 -18.21 -6.62 16.03
N TYR A 431 -18.67 -6.56 17.27
CA TYR A 431 -19.04 -5.30 17.94
C TYR A 431 -17.86 -4.32 18.15
N ASN A 432 -16.62 -4.74 17.92
CA ASN A 432 -15.46 -3.84 17.95
C ASN A 432 -15.42 -2.89 16.73
N ARG A 433 -16.12 -3.22 15.64
CA ARG A 433 -16.18 -2.41 14.41
C ARG A 433 -17.42 -1.53 14.37
N ASP A 434 -18.57 -2.06 14.77
CA ASP A 434 -19.80 -1.31 15.01
C ASP A 434 -20.45 -1.81 16.32
N PRO A 435 -20.40 -1.04 17.42
CA PRO A 435 -20.98 -1.45 18.70
C PRO A 435 -22.51 -1.57 18.72
N VAL A 436 -23.21 -0.98 17.73
CA VAL A 436 -24.68 -0.95 17.66
C VAL A 436 -25.18 -2.08 16.76
N ASN A 437 -24.69 -2.16 15.52
CA ASN A 437 -25.23 -3.09 14.52
C ASN A 437 -24.40 -4.38 14.38
N SER A 438 -23.13 -4.38 14.83
CA SER A 438 -22.07 -5.31 14.41
C SER A 438 -21.81 -5.30 12.90
N ILE A 439 -20.54 -5.24 12.49
CA ILE A 439 -20.16 -5.32 11.08
C ILE A 439 -18.96 -6.25 10.87
N GLY A 440 -19.11 -7.20 9.93
CA GLY A 440 -18.22 -8.36 9.82
C GLY A 440 -18.33 -9.34 10.99
N GLN A 441 -17.40 -10.29 11.05
CA GLN A 441 -17.33 -11.35 12.06
C GLN A 441 -15.97 -11.37 12.74
N LEU A 442 -15.94 -11.78 14.00
CA LEU A 442 -14.74 -12.29 14.66
C LEU A 442 -14.62 -13.79 14.37
N PHE A 443 -13.44 -14.27 13.97
CA PHE A 443 -13.21 -15.70 13.68
C PHE A 443 -12.00 -16.26 14.45
N GLY A 444 -12.23 -17.28 15.27
CA GLY A 444 -11.19 -18.01 16.02
C GLY A 444 -10.66 -19.26 15.31
N LYS A 445 -9.80 -20.03 15.99
CA LYS A 445 -9.12 -21.22 15.42
C LYS A 445 -10.09 -22.26 14.85
N LYS A 446 -11.21 -22.56 15.53
CA LYS A 446 -12.21 -23.52 15.03
C LYS A 446 -12.91 -23.06 13.75
N ALA A 447 -13.16 -21.75 13.63
CA ALA A 447 -13.72 -21.18 12.40
C ALA A 447 -12.74 -21.30 11.24
N ILE A 448 -11.45 -21.06 11.49
CA ILE A 448 -10.37 -21.21 10.50
C ILE A 448 -10.26 -22.65 10.04
N GLU A 449 -10.10 -23.61 10.97
CA GLU A 449 -9.96 -25.03 10.66
C GLU A 449 -11.16 -25.56 9.87
N SER A 450 -12.39 -25.27 10.31
CA SER A 450 -13.61 -25.67 9.60
C SER A 450 -13.68 -25.08 8.19
N THR A 451 -13.28 -23.82 8.01
CA THR A 451 -13.37 -23.13 6.72
C THR A 451 -12.28 -23.61 5.77
N PHE A 452 -11.05 -23.80 6.25
CA PHE A 452 -9.93 -24.26 5.42
C PHE A 452 -10.18 -25.67 4.88
N ASN A 453 -10.73 -26.56 5.72
CA ASN A 453 -11.12 -27.90 5.30
C ASN A 453 -12.26 -27.89 4.26
N LYS A 454 -13.25 -26.99 4.40
CA LYS A 454 -14.35 -26.81 3.41
C LYS A 454 -13.88 -26.24 2.08
N LEU A 455 -12.94 -25.29 2.11
CA LEU A 455 -12.44 -24.60 0.92
C LEU A 455 -11.27 -25.31 0.24
N ASN A 456 -10.65 -26.29 0.91
CA ASN A 456 -9.39 -26.94 0.52
C ASN A 456 -8.27 -25.91 0.27
N ILE A 457 -8.03 -25.03 1.25
CA ILE A 457 -6.97 -24.00 1.22
C ILE A 457 -6.01 -24.18 2.39
N GLU A 458 -4.77 -23.76 2.19
CA GLU A 458 -3.68 -23.87 3.17
C GLU A 458 -3.50 -22.60 4.00
N MET A 459 -3.83 -21.43 3.42
CA MET A 459 -3.54 -20.12 4.01
C MET A 459 -4.55 -19.05 3.57
N VAL A 460 -4.78 -18.05 4.44
CA VAL A 460 -5.39 -16.76 4.07
C VAL A 460 -4.41 -15.62 4.30
N ILE A 461 -4.36 -14.68 3.34
CA ILE A 461 -3.62 -13.42 3.45
C ILE A 461 -4.64 -12.26 3.42
N ARG A 462 -4.55 -11.34 4.37
CA ARG A 462 -5.56 -10.27 4.56
C ARG A 462 -4.98 -8.87 4.86
N GLY A 463 -5.81 -7.84 4.71
CA GLY A 463 -5.51 -6.43 5.04
C GLY A 463 -6.19 -5.95 6.34
N HIS A 464 -6.70 -4.71 6.36
CA HIS A 464 -7.75 -4.12 7.23
C HIS A 464 -7.42 -3.96 8.74
N GLN A 465 -6.36 -4.61 9.22
CA GLN A 465 -5.80 -4.43 10.55
C GLN A 465 -4.36 -3.94 10.43
N VAL A 466 -3.89 -3.22 11.45
CA VAL A 466 -2.59 -2.53 11.41
C VAL A 466 -1.57 -3.18 12.37
N PRO A 467 -0.94 -4.32 12.04
CA PRO A 467 0.15 -4.87 12.84
C PRO A 467 1.27 -3.85 13.06
N LEU A 468 1.80 -3.78 14.28
CA LEU A 468 2.87 -2.83 14.62
C LEU A 468 4.11 -3.01 13.74
N LYS A 469 4.47 -4.26 13.41
CA LYS A 469 5.59 -4.60 12.52
C LYS A 469 5.15 -4.88 11.07
N GLY A 470 4.10 -4.22 10.60
CA GLY A 470 3.57 -4.31 9.22
C GLY A 470 2.88 -5.62 8.85
N SER A 471 3.22 -6.73 9.52
CA SER A 471 2.51 -8.01 9.41
C SER A 471 2.34 -8.70 10.76
N SER A 472 1.32 -9.56 10.86
CA SER A 472 1.10 -10.48 11.98
C SER A 472 0.61 -11.83 11.48
N LEU A 473 0.98 -12.90 12.19
CA LEU A 473 0.54 -14.26 11.92
C LEU A 473 -0.40 -14.73 13.02
N TYR A 474 -1.41 -15.51 12.65
CA TYR A 474 -2.37 -16.15 13.56
C TYR A 474 -2.66 -17.59 13.10
N SER A 475 -3.15 -18.42 14.03
CA SER A 475 -3.43 -19.84 13.81
C SER A 475 -2.25 -20.58 13.14
N ASP A 476 -1.09 -20.54 13.79
CA ASP A 476 0.11 -21.28 13.38
C ASP A 476 0.60 -20.90 11.96
N GLY A 477 0.40 -19.64 11.58
CA GLY A 477 0.79 -19.08 10.27
C GLY A 477 -0.28 -19.17 9.19
N ARG A 478 -1.39 -19.87 9.43
CA ARG A 478 -2.47 -20.08 8.46
C ARG A 478 -3.25 -18.81 8.12
N ILE A 479 -3.27 -17.81 9.01
CA ILE A 479 -3.77 -16.46 8.73
C ILE A 479 -2.60 -15.48 8.80
N MET A 480 -2.38 -14.71 7.74
CA MET A 480 -1.45 -13.57 7.75
C MET A 480 -2.20 -12.26 7.50
N THR A 481 -2.03 -11.30 8.41
CA THR A 481 -2.38 -9.89 8.17
C THR A 481 -1.16 -9.17 7.61
N LEU A 482 -1.33 -8.46 6.51
CA LEU A 482 -0.38 -7.53 5.90
C LEU A 482 -0.96 -6.12 5.93
N PHE A 483 -0.12 -5.11 6.13
CA PHE A 483 -0.50 -3.71 6.06
C PHE A 483 0.61 -2.94 5.36
N SER A 484 0.35 -2.45 4.15
CA SER A 484 1.38 -1.90 3.26
C SER A 484 1.59 -0.38 3.43
N ALA A 485 0.87 0.24 4.36
CA ALA A 485 1.01 1.65 4.72
C ALA A 485 1.92 1.86 5.96
N PRO A 486 3.25 2.03 5.83
CA PRO A 486 4.12 2.41 6.94
C PRO A 486 3.71 3.78 7.52
N GLY A 487 3.96 4.02 8.80
CA GLY A 487 3.74 5.34 9.40
C GLY A 487 2.28 5.81 9.34
N TYR A 488 1.33 4.89 9.42
CA TYR A 488 -0.12 5.17 9.38
C TYR A 488 -0.68 5.51 10.76
N ARG A 489 -0.26 4.78 11.80
CA ARG A 489 -0.63 4.99 13.20
C ARG A 489 0.60 5.04 14.11
N GLY A 490 0.36 5.40 15.37
CA GLY A 490 1.39 5.54 16.41
C GLY A 490 1.55 6.98 16.92
N LYS A 491 2.10 7.11 18.14
CA LYS A 491 2.37 8.39 18.81
C LYS A 491 3.81 8.49 19.32
N THR A 492 4.43 7.36 19.65
CA THR A 492 5.79 7.20 20.18
C THR A 492 6.62 6.36 19.21
N VAL A 493 7.94 6.35 19.37
CA VAL A 493 8.85 5.55 18.53
C VAL A 493 8.44 4.07 18.48
N ASP A 494 8.01 3.51 19.60
CA ASP A 494 7.63 2.09 19.74
C ASP A 494 6.19 1.77 19.30
N THR A 495 5.37 2.78 19.01
CA THR A 495 3.97 2.59 18.58
C THR A 495 3.72 2.96 17.11
N VAL A 496 4.72 3.50 16.41
CA VAL A 496 4.64 3.77 14.97
C VAL A 496 4.71 2.46 14.18
N ASN A 497 3.68 2.21 13.37
CA ASN A 497 3.64 0.97 12.60
C ASN A 497 4.62 1.00 11.42
N TRP A 498 5.21 -0.16 11.15
CA TRP A 498 5.94 -0.44 9.92
C TRP A 498 4.95 -0.83 8.81
N GLY A 499 5.40 -0.79 7.57
CA GLY A 499 4.69 -1.38 6.43
C GLY A 499 5.22 -2.77 6.11
N ALA A 500 4.42 -3.63 5.50
CA ALA A 500 4.87 -4.91 4.94
C ALA A 500 4.20 -5.23 3.59
N SER A 501 4.93 -5.97 2.76
CA SER A 501 4.41 -6.78 1.65
C SER A 501 4.99 -8.20 1.76
N CYS A 502 4.49 -9.15 0.98
CA CYS A 502 5.16 -10.45 0.83
C CYS A 502 5.28 -10.86 -0.64
N THR A 503 6.34 -11.58 -0.97
CA THR A 503 6.47 -12.29 -2.25
C THR A 503 6.21 -13.78 -2.01
N ILE A 504 5.44 -14.40 -2.91
CA ILE A 504 5.22 -15.84 -2.96
C ILE A 504 5.92 -16.34 -4.23
N ASP A 505 6.95 -17.16 -4.07
CA ASP A 505 7.71 -17.67 -5.21
C ASP A 505 7.08 -18.90 -5.87
N SER A 506 7.75 -19.44 -6.89
CA SER A 506 7.32 -20.63 -7.63
C SER A 506 7.21 -21.89 -6.76
N ASP A 507 7.86 -21.94 -5.60
CA ASP A 507 7.90 -23.11 -4.72
C ASP A 507 7.13 -22.90 -3.42
N PHE A 508 6.27 -21.87 -3.39
CA PHE A 508 5.42 -21.46 -2.28
C PHE A 508 6.17 -20.94 -1.04
N VAL A 509 7.41 -20.47 -1.21
CA VAL A 509 8.14 -19.76 -0.14
C VAL A 509 7.63 -18.31 -0.08
N ILE A 510 7.16 -17.93 1.11
CA ILE A 510 6.67 -16.59 1.43
C ILE A 510 7.81 -15.79 2.06
N THR A 511 8.37 -14.85 1.32
CA THR A 511 9.35 -13.88 1.84
C THR A 511 8.63 -12.61 2.27
N LEU A 512 8.75 -12.23 3.54
CA LEU A 512 8.21 -10.96 4.05
C LEU A 512 9.20 -9.82 3.76
N LYS A 513 8.70 -8.68 3.29
CA LYS A 513 9.52 -7.47 3.10
C LYS A 513 8.87 -6.31 3.83
N LYS A 514 9.62 -5.67 4.73
CA LYS A 514 9.09 -4.68 5.69
C LYS A 514 9.77 -3.34 5.53
N ILE A 515 9.03 -2.24 5.60
CA ILE A 515 9.57 -0.88 5.66
C ILE A 515 9.40 -0.36 7.09
N ARG A 516 10.51 -0.23 7.80
CA ARG A 516 10.60 0.43 9.11
C ARG A 516 10.74 1.94 8.91
N VAL A 517 9.93 2.71 9.63
CA VAL A 517 9.93 4.18 9.59
C VAL A 517 10.08 4.79 10.98
N THR A 518 10.47 6.05 11.04
CA THR A 518 10.68 6.81 12.28
C THR A 518 9.39 7.48 12.78
N LYS A 519 9.43 8.01 14.01
CA LYS A 519 8.35 8.89 14.51
C LYS A 519 8.24 10.18 13.71
N GLU A 520 9.37 10.77 13.30
CA GLU A 520 9.43 11.98 12.48
C GLU A 520 8.70 11.79 11.14
N TYR A 521 8.96 10.68 10.46
CA TYR A 521 8.23 10.28 9.25
C TYR A 521 6.71 10.23 9.46
N ARG A 522 6.25 9.65 10.59
CA ARG A 522 4.83 9.64 10.95
C ARG A 522 4.27 11.05 11.15
N ASP A 523 5.00 11.92 11.83
CA ASP A 523 4.56 13.27 12.14
C ASP A 523 4.54 14.18 10.89
N ASN A 524 5.47 14.02 9.96
CA ASN A 524 5.46 14.71 8.67
C ASN A 524 4.17 14.39 7.87
N ARG A 525 3.77 13.11 7.84
CA ARG A 525 2.46 12.69 7.28
C ARG A 525 1.26 13.33 7.97
N LYS A 526 1.29 13.45 9.31
CA LYS A 526 0.21 14.12 10.05
C LYS A 526 0.12 15.61 9.71
N ALA A 527 1.27 16.28 9.58
CA ALA A 527 1.34 17.68 9.20
C ALA A 527 0.76 17.92 7.79
N GLU A 528 1.07 17.04 6.83
CA GLU A 528 0.48 17.12 5.48
C GLU A 528 -1.04 16.96 5.48
N VAL A 529 -1.55 15.89 6.11
CA VAL A 529 -2.99 15.62 6.17
C VAL A 529 -3.73 16.80 6.82
N ALA A 530 -3.18 17.34 7.93
CA ALA A 530 -3.72 18.52 8.59
C ALA A 530 -3.68 19.79 7.68
N LEU A 531 -2.62 19.98 6.90
CA LEU A 531 -2.51 21.08 5.94
C LEU A 531 -3.55 20.96 4.81
N GLN A 532 -3.76 19.76 4.27
CA GLN A 532 -4.80 19.52 3.26
C GLN A 532 -6.20 19.73 3.85
N MET A 533 -6.47 19.25 5.07
CA MET A 533 -7.73 19.52 5.79
C MET A 533 -7.95 21.02 6.01
N LYS A 534 -6.91 21.80 6.32
CA LYS A 534 -7.01 23.27 6.42
C LYS A 534 -7.35 23.92 5.08
N LYS A 535 -6.73 23.47 3.97
CA LYS A 535 -7.05 23.94 2.60
C LYS A 535 -8.50 23.62 2.21
N ARG A 536 -9.01 22.43 2.55
CA ARG A 536 -10.43 22.07 2.38
C ARG A 536 -11.35 23.03 3.16
N LYS A 537 -11.12 23.22 4.46
CA LYS A 537 -11.92 24.12 5.30
C LYS A 537 -11.91 25.58 4.80
N LEU A 538 -10.90 26.02 4.05
CA LEU A 538 -10.87 27.33 3.38
C LEU A 538 -11.67 27.35 2.07
N ASN A 539 -11.40 26.43 1.13
CA ASN A 539 -12.06 26.42 -0.18
C ASN A 539 -13.59 26.18 -0.10
N PHE A 540 -14.05 25.46 0.93
CA PHE A 540 -15.47 25.22 1.17
C PHE A 540 -16.16 26.28 2.03
N LYS A 541 -15.41 27.26 2.59
CA LYS A 541 -15.94 28.42 3.36
C LYS A 541 -16.35 29.61 2.51
N ILE A 542 -16.08 29.63 1.20
CA ILE A 542 -16.66 30.63 0.30
C ILE A 542 -18.19 30.46 0.37
N PRO A 543 -18.96 31.52 0.69
CA PRO A 543 -20.39 31.37 0.95
C PRO A 543 -21.13 30.77 -0.26
N ARG A 544 -22.21 30.04 0.01
CA ARG A 544 -23.32 30.01 -0.94
C ARG A 544 -23.70 31.48 -1.15
N LYS A 545 -23.50 32.05 -2.34
CA LYS A 545 -24.29 33.22 -2.73
C LYS A 545 -25.74 32.79 -2.55
N SER A 546 -26.48 33.52 -1.73
CA SER A 546 -27.92 33.43 -1.74
C SER A 546 -28.37 33.60 -3.19
N ILE A 547 -29.14 32.64 -3.69
CA ILE A 547 -30.03 32.91 -4.80
C ILE A 547 -30.90 34.06 -4.31
N SER A 548 -30.88 35.18 -5.02
CA SER A 548 -31.55 36.40 -4.59
C SER A 548 -33.05 36.16 -4.45
N GLU A 549 -33.69 36.81 -3.49
CA GLU A 549 -35.15 36.74 -3.27
C GLU A 549 -35.96 37.48 -4.36
N SER A 550 -35.42 37.56 -5.58
CA SER A 550 -35.98 38.23 -6.75
C SER A 550 -36.74 37.30 -7.70
N GLU A 551 -36.78 35.99 -7.43
CA GLU A 551 -37.51 34.99 -8.24
C GLU A 551 -38.70 34.37 -7.47
N LYS A 552 -39.37 35.16 -6.62
CA LYS A 552 -40.54 34.74 -5.81
C LYS A 552 -41.81 35.58 -6.01
N SER A 553 -41.89 36.39 -7.07
CA SER A 553 -43.09 37.19 -7.38
C SER A 553 -44.08 36.54 -8.37
N ASP A 554 -43.65 35.58 -9.19
CA ASP A 554 -44.39 35.20 -10.40
C ASP A 554 -45.25 33.93 -10.26
N SER A 555 -45.72 33.62 -9.04
CA SER A 555 -46.63 32.49 -8.80
C SER A 555 -47.87 32.81 -7.93
N GLN A 556 -48.30 34.07 -7.91
CA GLN A 556 -49.61 34.48 -7.36
C GLN A 556 -50.42 35.29 -8.37
N ARG A 557 -50.79 34.62 -9.47
CA ARG A 557 -51.89 35.02 -10.37
C ARG A 557 -52.58 33.78 -10.94
N ALA A 558 -53.32 33.10 -10.06
CA ALA A 558 -54.41 32.16 -10.36
C ALA A 558 -55.32 32.13 -9.12
#